data_AF-A0A9E5VD35-F1
#
_entry.id   AF-A0A9E5VD35-F1
#
_cell.length_a   1.000
_cell.length_b   1.000
_cell.length_c   1.000
_cell.angle_alpha   90.00
_cell.angle_beta   90.00
_cell.angle_gamma   90.00
#
_symmetry.space_group_name_H-M   'P 1'
#
loop_
_entity.id
_entity.type
_entity.pdbx_description
1 polymer ?
#
loop_
_entity_poly.entity_id
_entity_poly.type
_entity_poly.pdbx_seq_one_letter_code
_entity_poly.pdbx_strand_id
1 'polypeptide(L)'
;MNKSEQQTTAWFDYESGADSRVPGSRLRAGLDAVRDYLPLPAEQIKQPDHKRLSDLSAKIEAVEKNQQVIPLALSLSSRELGLIFPLLAAVTTTSAPDRAAARQATVLVDRLLLIIRERACPSLYASGWSAFQIHYPNRTIARALTLLCRILEIRLQTGAVPLRSTTNQIHLISQLAYPDARQFIPRLIRCAGEAALTLPQLLTMYAVDQDSPFGIALITEGLMSENASILPGAHTLLGQTLRRLSPDHQIAMLHHFFSRKNIPDSVRNRYHQQIYRIYGQPDDADPIWSRLKQKDRRAFQHWVREATIGSHCRQRPDKARLYLKYSQFIQTVEHWDQDTLLIHFPDFLIADSRIRPDQAVYYPQSEPNQPFAQIPNPNRFDPTDPAVPLRHVADAIRR
;
A
#
# COMPACT_ATOMS: atom_id res chain seq x y z
N MET A 1 -26.80 -17.65 53.22
CA MET A 1 -25.48 -18.30 53.46
C MET A 1 -24.97 -18.73 52.12
N ASN A 2 -24.09 -17.91 51.54
CA ASN A 2 -22.67 -18.19 51.29
C ASN A 2 -22.50 -19.14 50.10
N LYS A 3 -21.62 -18.95 49.13
CA LYS A 3 -20.62 -17.95 48.69
C LYS A 3 -19.77 -18.76 47.68
N SER A 4 -18.98 -18.09 46.85
CA SER A 4 -17.93 -18.65 45.95
C SER A 4 -18.46 -19.46 44.75
N GLU A 5 -18.15 -19.16 43.48
CA GLU A 5 -16.95 -18.54 42.92
C GLU A 5 -17.28 -17.66 41.70
N GLN A 6 -17.04 -16.36 41.84
CA GLN A 6 -16.70 -15.44 40.75
C GLN A 6 -15.23 -15.09 40.94
N GLN A 7 -14.37 -15.59 40.07
CA GLN A 7 -12.96 -15.24 39.85
C GLN A 7 -12.60 -16.02 38.56
N THR A 8 -12.29 -15.44 37.41
CA THR A 8 -11.22 -14.47 37.15
C THR A 8 -11.50 -13.69 35.86
N THR A 9 -11.88 -12.42 35.99
CA THR A 9 -11.72 -11.39 34.96
C THR A 9 -10.80 -10.33 35.54
N ALA A 10 -9.50 -10.52 35.31
CA ALA A 10 -8.47 -9.51 35.50
C ALA A 10 -7.41 -9.77 34.41
N TRP A 11 -6.71 -8.72 33.98
CA TRP A 11 -5.75 -8.66 32.87
C TRP A 11 -6.36 -8.29 31.50
N PHE A 12 -6.75 -7.03 31.33
CA PHE A 12 -6.00 -6.03 30.55
C PHE A 12 -6.75 -4.68 30.54
N ASP A 13 -6.85 -4.05 31.72
CA ASP A 13 -6.96 -2.59 31.78
C ASP A 13 -5.55 -2.03 31.67
N TYR A 14 -5.22 -1.45 30.52
CA TYR A 14 -3.99 -0.69 30.32
C TYR A 14 -4.37 0.69 29.76
N GLU A 15 -5.04 1.49 30.59
CA GLU A 15 -5.06 2.94 30.43
C GLU A 15 -4.08 3.59 31.41
N SER A 16 -3.37 4.59 30.89
CA SER A 16 -2.74 5.69 31.62
C SER A 16 -1.51 5.40 32.48
N GLY A 17 -0.38 5.26 31.81
CA GLY A 17 0.95 5.42 32.41
C GLY A 17 1.92 6.01 31.39
N ALA A 18 1.88 7.32 31.20
CA ALA A 18 2.84 8.04 30.37
C ALA A 18 4.23 7.97 31.02
N ASP A 19 4.98 6.92 30.71
CA ASP A 19 6.35 6.78 31.20
C ASP A 19 7.26 7.78 30.45
N SER A 20 7.53 8.90 31.12
CA SER A 20 8.20 10.10 30.60
C SER A 20 9.72 9.93 30.41
N ARG A 21 10.20 8.69 30.28
CA ARG A 21 11.63 8.32 30.22
C ARG A 21 12.08 7.69 28.90
N VAL A 22 11.18 7.54 27.92
CA VAL A 22 11.57 7.17 26.55
C VAL A 22 11.84 8.45 25.76
N PRO A 23 13.03 8.65 25.15
CA PRO A 23 13.34 9.87 24.40
C PRO A 23 12.28 10.27 23.35
N GLY A 24 11.58 9.28 22.79
CA GLY A 24 10.47 9.48 21.85
C GLY A 24 9.17 10.00 22.48
N SER A 25 8.88 9.77 23.77
CA SER A 25 7.61 10.19 24.39
C SER A 25 7.57 11.69 24.67
N ARG A 26 8.70 12.29 25.07
CA ARG A 26 8.81 13.75 25.25
C ARG A 26 8.78 14.51 23.93
N LEU A 27 9.39 13.96 22.88
CA LEU A 27 9.40 14.53 21.54
C LEU A 27 7.99 14.47 20.92
N ARG A 28 7.27 13.36 21.16
CA ARG A 28 5.87 13.21 20.75
C ARG A 28 4.95 14.16 21.52
N ALA A 29 5.05 14.23 22.84
CA ALA A 29 4.28 15.18 23.65
C ALA A 29 4.57 16.65 23.27
N GLY A 30 5.83 16.98 22.95
CA GLY A 30 6.20 18.30 22.45
C GLY A 30 5.64 18.59 21.06
N LEU A 31 5.63 17.62 20.15
CA LEU A 31 4.99 17.73 18.84
C LEU A 31 3.47 17.87 18.94
N ASP A 32 2.84 17.12 19.85
CA ASP A 32 1.40 17.19 20.09
C ASP A 32 1.02 18.57 20.67
N ALA A 33 1.79 19.09 21.64
CA ALA A 33 1.60 20.45 22.14
C ALA A 33 1.79 21.52 21.07
N VAL A 34 2.74 21.35 20.13
CA VAL A 34 2.90 22.26 18.99
C VAL A 34 1.74 22.13 18.00
N ARG A 35 1.22 20.93 17.76
CA ARG A 35 0.06 20.68 16.90
C ARG A 35 -1.22 21.34 17.42
N ASP A 36 -1.39 21.44 18.74
CA ASP A 36 -2.52 22.16 19.34
C ASP A 36 -2.56 23.64 18.93
N TYR A 37 -1.38 24.26 18.72
CA TYR A 37 -1.27 25.66 18.28
C TYR A 37 -1.10 25.81 16.76
N LEU A 38 -0.53 24.81 16.09
CA LEU A 38 -0.22 24.79 14.65
C LEU A 38 -0.62 23.44 14.04
N PRO A 39 -1.93 23.18 13.89
CA PRO A 39 -2.39 21.91 13.33
C PRO A 39 -1.97 21.77 11.88
N LEU A 40 -1.73 20.53 11.46
CA LEU A 40 -1.36 20.24 10.08
C LEU A 40 -2.51 20.62 9.14
N PRO A 41 -2.24 20.98 7.87
CA PRO A 41 -3.29 21.38 6.95
C PRO A 41 -4.40 20.33 6.81
N ALA A 42 -4.05 19.04 6.77
CA ALA A 42 -5.01 17.94 6.73
C ALA A 42 -5.90 17.86 7.99
N GLU A 43 -5.38 18.19 9.17
CA GLU A 43 -6.14 18.19 10.43
C GLU A 43 -7.13 19.36 10.46
N GLN A 44 -6.71 20.55 10.00
CA GLN A 44 -7.56 21.73 9.87
C GLN A 44 -8.75 21.52 8.92
N ILE A 45 -8.53 20.75 7.84
CA ILE A 45 -9.58 20.46 6.86
C ILE A 45 -10.55 19.41 7.37
N LYS A 46 -10.09 18.42 8.15
CA LYS A 46 -10.95 17.38 8.74
C LYS A 46 -11.86 17.93 9.84
N GLN A 47 -11.45 18.98 10.54
CA GLN A 47 -12.26 19.68 11.55
C GLN A 47 -12.37 21.17 11.21
N PRO A 48 -13.21 21.53 10.22
CA PRO A 48 -13.37 22.92 9.85
C PRO A 48 -14.04 23.71 10.99
N ASP A 49 -13.42 24.81 11.40
CA ASP A 49 -14.07 25.79 12.28
C ASP A 49 -15.17 26.51 11.50
N HIS A 50 -16.40 25.98 11.60
CA HIS A 50 -17.57 26.46 10.86
C HIS A 50 -17.85 27.95 11.08
N LYS A 51 -17.56 28.47 12.28
CA LYS A 51 -17.75 29.90 12.58
C LYS A 51 -16.78 30.73 11.76
N ARG A 52 -15.49 30.39 11.77
CA ARG A 52 -14.47 31.10 10.99
C ARG A 52 -14.69 30.99 9.48
N LEU A 53 -15.22 29.86 9.00
CA LEU A 53 -15.59 29.72 7.59
C LEU A 53 -16.75 30.62 7.20
N SER A 54 -17.79 30.70 8.05
CA SER A 54 -18.92 31.60 7.83
C SER A 54 -18.49 33.07 7.85
N ASP A 55 -17.64 33.45 8.81
CA ASP A 55 -17.10 34.80 8.93
C ASP A 55 -16.28 35.19 7.68
N LEU A 56 -15.45 34.27 7.16
CA LEU A 56 -14.68 34.50 5.94
C LEU A 56 -15.58 34.59 4.69
N SER A 57 -16.61 33.74 4.59
CA SER A 57 -17.58 33.81 3.48
C SER A 57 -18.28 35.17 3.47
N ALA A 58 -18.81 35.60 4.62
CA ALA A 58 -19.48 36.89 4.76
C ALA A 58 -18.54 38.06 4.41
N LYS A 59 -17.27 38.00 4.84
CA LYS A 59 -16.26 39.02 4.51
C LYS A 59 -15.97 39.12 3.01
N ILE A 60 -15.99 37.99 2.28
CA ILE A 60 -15.76 37.97 0.83
C ILE A 60 -17.03 38.36 0.06
N GLU A 61 -18.20 37.98 0.55
CA GLU A 61 -19.50 38.33 -0.05
C GLU A 61 -19.81 39.82 0.08
N ALA A 62 -19.47 40.43 1.22
CA ALA A 62 -19.62 41.86 1.48
C ALA A 62 -18.86 42.77 0.51
N VAL A 63 -17.91 42.22 -0.27
CA VAL A 63 -17.23 42.97 -1.32
C VAL A 63 -18.17 43.19 -2.50
N GLU A 64 -18.49 44.44 -2.83
CA GLU A 64 -19.41 44.74 -3.93
C GLU A 64 -18.75 44.58 -5.31
N LYS A 65 -17.49 44.99 -5.46
CA LYS A 65 -16.77 45.00 -6.75
C LYS A 65 -15.57 44.06 -6.76
N ASN A 66 -15.38 43.32 -7.86
CA ASN A 66 -14.24 42.42 -8.02
C ASN A 66 -12.86 43.11 -7.85
N GLN A 67 -12.75 44.40 -8.16
CA GLN A 67 -11.53 45.18 -7.97
C GLN A 67 -11.13 45.34 -6.49
N GLN A 68 -12.09 45.27 -5.57
CA GLN A 68 -11.85 45.36 -4.13
C GLN A 68 -11.44 44.02 -3.50
N VAL A 69 -11.49 42.92 -4.27
CA VAL A 69 -11.07 41.59 -3.80
C VAL A 69 -9.54 41.52 -3.66
N ILE A 70 -8.79 42.27 -4.47
CA ILE A 70 -7.32 42.32 -4.41
C ILE A 70 -6.84 42.92 -3.07
N PRO A 71 -7.25 44.13 -2.65
CA PRO A 71 -6.84 44.67 -1.35
C PRO A 71 -7.33 43.80 -0.18
N LEU A 72 -8.52 43.19 -0.29
CA LEU A 72 -8.98 42.19 0.68
C LEU A 72 -8.00 41.01 0.76
N ALA A 73 -7.62 40.42 -0.38
CA ALA A 73 -6.67 39.31 -0.44
C ALA A 73 -5.33 39.66 0.22
N LEU A 74 -4.86 40.90 0.07
CA LEU A 74 -3.64 41.40 0.72
C LEU A 74 -3.80 41.56 2.25
N SER A 75 -5.00 41.85 2.73
CA SER A 75 -5.29 41.97 4.17
C SER A 75 -5.48 40.65 4.92
N LEU A 76 -5.70 39.52 4.21
CA LEU A 76 -5.98 38.23 4.85
C LEU A 76 -4.76 37.70 5.63
N SER A 77 -5.02 37.25 6.86
CA SER A 77 -4.05 36.58 7.70
C SER A 77 -3.72 35.16 7.18
N SER A 78 -2.58 34.60 7.59
CA SER A 78 -2.22 33.23 7.21
C SER A 78 -3.25 32.18 7.68
N ARG A 79 -3.98 32.46 8.76
CA ARG A 79 -5.05 31.58 9.26
C ARG A 79 -6.28 31.63 8.35
N GLU A 80 -6.70 32.82 7.91
CA GLU A 80 -7.79 32.97 6.95
C GLU A 80 -7.43 32.39 5.57
N LEU A 81 -6.18 32.53 5.12
CA LEU A 81 -5.71 31.90 3.87
C LEU A 81 -5.83 30.37 3.93
N GLY A 82 -5.59 29.77 5.10
CA GLY A 82 -5.75 28.32 5.31
C GLY A 82 -7.19 27.83 5.17
N LEU A 83 -8.18 28.72 5.29
CA LEU A 83 -9.61 28.41 5.19
C LEU A 83 -10.17 28.50 3.77
N ILE A 84 -9.39 29.01 2.80
CA ILE A 84 -9.84 29.19 1.40
C ILE A 84 -10.29 27.87 0.78
N PHE A 85 -9.48 26.82 0.90
CA PHE A 85 -9.79 25.52 0.31
C PHE A 85 -10.92 24.76 1.04
N PRO A 86 -10.99 24.75 2.39
CA PRO A 86 -12.18 24.32 3.11
C PRO A 86 -13.46 25.06 2.67
N LEU A 87 -13.39 26.38 2.45
CA LEU A 87 -14.53 27.16 1.97
C LEU A 87 -14.92 26.77 0.53
N LEU A 88 -13.95 26.61 -0.37
CA LEU A 88 -14.20 26.08 -1.72
C LEU A 88 -14.88 24.69 -1.68
N ALA A 89 -14.45 23.81 -0.76
CA ALA A 89 -15.07 22.51 -0.58
C ALA A 89 -16.53 22.65 -0.14
N ALA A 90 -16.80 23.43 0.91
CA ALA A 90 -18.13 23.63 1.48
C ALA A 90 -19.14 24.21 0.46
N VAL A 91 -18.70 25.17 -0.35
CA VAL A 91 -19.54 25.80 -1.40
C VAL A 91 -19.92 24.78 -2.48
N THR A 92 -19.05 23.83 -2.79
CA THR A 92 -19.31 22.82 -3.83
C THR A 92 -20.10 21.61 -3.35
N THR A 93 -20.04 21.29 -2.05
CA THR A 93 -20.81 20.17 -1.49
C THR A 93 -22.25 20.55 -1.17
N THR A 94 -22.54 21.83 -1.03
CA THR A 94 -23.89 22.32 -0.72
C THR A 94 -24.71 22.42 -2.01
N SER A 95 -25.67 21.51 -2.18
CA SER A 95 -26.64 21.59 -3.29
C SER A 95 -27.40 22.92 -3.21
N ALA A 96 -27.13 23.84 -4.13
CA ALA A 96 -27.83 25.12 -4.17
C ALA A 96 -29.32 24.89 -4.48
N PRO A 97 -30.26 25.25 -3.58
CA PRO A 97 -31.68 24.96 -3.76
C PRO A 97 -32.31 25.79 -4.90
N ASP A 98 -31.78 26.99 -5.16
CA ASP A 98 -32.30 27.93 -6.16
C ASP A 98 -31.24 28.47 -7.12
N ARG A 99 -31.67 28.94 -8.30
CA ARG A 99 -30.79 29.57 -9.31
C ARG A 99 -30.04 30.79 -8.78
N ALA A 100 -30.62 31.54 -7.85
CA ALA A 100 -29.98 32.71 -7.24
C ALA A 100 -28.80 32.30 -6.33
N ALA A 101 -29.00 31.27 -5.50
CA ALA A 101 -27.95 30.70 -4.65
C ALA A 101 -26.81 30.11 -5.48
N ALA A 102 -27.12 29.45 -6.61
CA ALA A 102 -26.10 28.95 -7.54
C ALA A 102 -25.24 30.07 -8.16
N ARG A 103 -25.85 31.22 -8.47
CA ARG A 103 -25.11 32.40 -8.96
C ARG A 103 -24.20 32.98 -7.88
N GLN A 104 -24.70 33.15 -6.65
CA GLN A 104 -23.88 33.62 -5.52
C GLN A 104 -22.70 32.69 -5.25
N ALA A 105 -22.93 31.37 -5.25
CA ALA A 105 -21.87 30.39 -5.10
C ALA A 105 -20.80 30.50 -6.21
N THR A 106 -21.22 30.74 -7.46
CA THR A 106 -20.30 30.94 -8.59
C THR A 106 -19.46 32.20 -8.41
N VAL A 107 -20.08 33.32 -8.02
CA VAL A 107 -19.36 34.58 -7.73
C VAL A 107 -18.36 34.41 -6.59
N LEU A 108 -18.76 33.71 -5.52
CA LEU A 108 -17.87 33.41 -4.40
C LEU A 108 -16.66 32.57 -4.84
N VAL A 109 -16.88 31.54 -5.66
CA VAL A 109 -15.80 30.71 -6.23
C VAL A 109 -14.85 31.56 -7.06
N ASP A 110 -15.35 32.43 -7.94
CA ASP A 110 -14.51 33.31 -8.78
C ASP A 110 -13.67 34.26 -7.93
N ARG A 111 -14.25 34.82 -6.85
CA ARG A 111 -13.53 35.66 -5.88
C ARG A 111 -12.44 34.89 -5.14
N LEU A 112 -12.74 33.65 -4.71
CA LEU A 112 -11.76 32.77 -4.06
C LEU A 112 -10.60 32.42 -4.99
N LEU A 113 -10.88 32.13 -6.27
CA LEU A 113 -9.83 31.90 -7.27
C LEU A 113 -8.95 33.12 -7.48
N LEU A 114 -9.52 34.33 -7.43
CA LEU A 114 -8.77 35.58 -7.50
C LEU A 114 -7.87 35.76 -6.27
N ILE A 115 -8.36 35.47 -5.07
CA ILE A 115 -7.55 35.50 -3.84
C ILE A 115 -6.37 34.51 -3.94
N ILE A 116 -6.62 33.28 -4.42
CA ILE A 116 -5.57 32.27 -4.64
C ILE A 116 -4.51 32.79 -5.61
N ARG A 117 -4.94 33.46 -6.69
CA ARG A 117 -4.02 34.02 -7.69
C ARG A 117 -3.07 35.05 -7.07
N GLU A 118 -3.60 36.00 -6.30
CA GLU A 118 -2.81 37.08 -5.72
C GLU A 118 -1.91 36.60 -4.56
N ARG A 119 -2.41 35.68 -3.73
CA ARG A 119 -1.72 35.19 -2.51
C ARG A 119 -1.06 33.82 -2.68
N ALA A 120 -0.78 33.40 -3.91
CA ALA A 120 -0.14 32.12 -4.20
C ALA A 120 1.17 31.92 -3.40
N CYS A 121 1.21 30.94 -2.51
CA CYS A 121 2.39 30.63 -1.71
C CYS A 121 2.47 29.13 -1.37
N PRO A 122 3.63 28.62 -0.96
CA PRO A 122 3.78 27.19 -0.72
C PRO A 122 2.94 26.65 0.45
N SER A 123 2.64 27.46 1.47
CA SER A 123 1.74 27.07 2.56
C SER A 123 0.29 26.92 2.06
N LEU A 124 -0.15 27.81 1.16
CA LEU A 124 -1.45 27.68 0.50
C LEU A 124 -1.50 26.44 -0.38
N TYR A 125 -0.38 26.04 -1.00
CA TYR A 125 -0.30 24.78 -1.75
C TYR A 125 -0.45 23.57 -0.83
N ALA A 126 0.22 23.54 0.32
CA ALA A 126 0.07 22.44 1.27
C ALA A 126 -1.39 22.29 1.74
N SER A 127 -2.08 23.39 2.05
CA SER A 127 -3.52 23.39 2.38
C SER A 127 -4.38 22.92 1.22
N GLY A 128 -4.17 23.47 0.01
CA GLY A 128 -4.94 23.08 -1.17
C GLY A 128 -4.74 21.63 -1.58
N TRP A 129 -3.52 21.12 -1.42
CA TRP A 129 -3.21 19.73 -1.70
C TRP A 129 -3.91 18.80 -0.71
N SER A 130 -3.83 19.07 0.59
CA SER A 130 -4.58 18.29 1.58
C SER A 130 -6.09 18.33 1.34
N ALA A 131 -6.64 19.49 0.95
CA ALA A 131 -8.08 19.62 0.69
C ALA A 131 -8.51 18.86 -0.56
N PHE A 132 -7.70 18.90 -1.62
CA PHE A 132 -7.91 18.10 -2.82
C PHE A 132 -7.93 16.61 -2.49
N GLN A 133 -6.99 16.14 -1.66
CA GLN A 133 -6.91 14.74 -1.30
C GLN A 133 -8.15 14.25 -0.52
N ILE A 134 -8.62 15.05 0.43
CA ILE A 134 -9.79 14.74 1.29
C ILE A 134 -11.10 14.79 0.50
N HIS A 135 -11.27 15.79 -0.36
CA HIS A 135 -12.52 16.02 -1.08
C HIS A 135 -12.52 15.45 -2.51
N TYR A 136 -11.57 14.57 -2.83
CA TYR A 136 -11.51 13.94 -4.15
C TYR A 136 -12.73 13.03 -4.40
N PRO A 137 -13.38 13.10 -5.59
CA PRO A 137 -13.09 13.96 -6.73
C PRO A 137 -13.88 15.30 -6.70
N ASN A 138 -13.19 16.43 -6.53
CA ASN A 138 -13.80 17.77 -6.60
C ASN A 138 -13.12 18.64 -7.68
N ARG A 139 -13.86 18.94 -8.75
CA ARG A 139 -13.34 19.68 -9.91
C ARG A 139 -12.99 21.13 -9.61
N THR A 140 -13.71 21.79 -8.71
CA THR A 140 -13.44 23.19 -8.35
C THR A 140 -12.15 23.30 -7.58
N ILE A 141 -11.94 22.40 -6.60
CA ILE A 141 -10.67 22.30 -5.88
C ILE A 141 -9.53 21.94 -6.83
N ALA A 142 -9.74 21.00 -7.76
CA ALA A 142 -8.76 20.65 -8.78
C ALA A 142 -8.32 21.85 -9.63
N ARG A 143 -9.27 22.68 -10.07
CA ARG A 143 -9.01 23.92 -10.83
C ARG A 143 -8.26 24.94 -10.00
N ALA A 144 -8.70 25.17 -8.76
CA ALA A 144 -8.05 26.10 -7.83
C ALA A 144 -6.59 25.69 -7.54
N LEU A 145 -6.37 24.39 -7.29
CA LEU A 145 -5.04 23.84 -7.07
C LEU A 145 -4.17 23.93 -8.32
N THR A 146 -4.73 23.68 -9.51
CA THR A 146 -4.01 23.81 -10.79
C THR A 146 -3.56 25.26 -11.03
N LEU A 147 -4.44 26.23 -10.78
CA LEU A 147 -4.11 27.65 -10.86
C LEU A 147 -2.94 28.00 -9.94
N LEU A 148 -3.01 27.53 -8.69
CA LEU A 148 -1.95 27.74 -7.70
C LEU A 148 -0.62 27.11 -8.14
N CYS A 149 -0.66 25.87 -8.64
CA CYS A 149 0.52 25.18 -9.15
C CYS A 149 1.22 25.98 -10.26
N ARG A 150 0.47 26.47 -11.26
CA ARG A 150 1.04 27.26 -12.37
C ARG A 150 1.74 28.52 -11.88
N ILE A 151 1.14 29.24 -10.92
CA ILE A 151 1.73 30.47 -10.37
C ILE A 151 3.00 30.14 -9.59
N LEU A 152 2.99 29.06 -8.80
CA LEU A 152 4.16 28.63 -8.04
C LEU A 152 5.29 28.15 -8.97
N GLU A 153 4.98 27.43 -10.04
CA GLU A 153 5.96 27.03 -11.06
C GLU A 153 6.67 28.24 -11.67
N ILE A 154 5.90 29.26 -12.09
CA ILE A 154 6.47 30.51 -12.63
C ILE A 154 7.36 31.19 -11.57
N ARG A 155 6.90 31.30 -10.33
CA ARG A 155 7.66 31.93 -9.24
C ARG A 155 8.93 31.16 -8.86
N LEU A 156 8.92 29.83 -9.00
CA LEU A 156 10.10 28.99 -8.79
C LEU A 156 11.12 29.18 -9.92
N GLN A 157 10.65 29.29 -11.17
CA GLN A 157 11.53 29.54 -12.33
C GLN A 157 12.18 30.93 -12.30
N THR A 158 11.48 31.96 -11.81
CA THR A 158 11.99 33.33 -11.71
C THR A 158 12.87 33.58 -10.48
N GLY A 159 13.09 32.58 -9.61
CA GLY A 159 13.90 32.71 -8.41
C GLY A 159 13.30 33.59 -7.31
N ALA A 160 12.03 33.98 -7.44
CA ALA A 160 11.34 34.88 -6.51
C ALA A 160 10.98 34.23 -5.16
N VAL A 161 11.13 32.90 -5.04
CA VAL A 161 10.93 32.15 -3.80
C VAL A 161 12.27 31.58 -3.35
N PRO A 162 12.78 31.93 -2.16
CA PRO A 162 14.01 31.33 -1.66
C PRO A 162 13.80 29.82 -1.48
N LEU A 163 14.57 29.05 -2.25
CA LEU A 163 14.70 27.59 -2.11
C LEU A 163 15.25 27.31 -0.71
N ARG A 164 14.36 27.05 0.26
CA ARG A 164 14.77 26.52 1.56
C ARG A 164 15.33 25.11 1.34
N SER A 165 16.63 24.94 1.61
CA SER A 165 17.39 23.70 1.84
C SER A 165 17.17 22.55 0.85
N THR A 166 18.27 21.94 0.41
CA THR A 166 18.33 20.71 -0.41
C THR A 166 17.51 19.52 0.13
N THR A 167 16.95 19.63 1.34
CA THR A 167 16.15 18.61 2.03
C THR A 167 14.66 18.92 2.19
N ASN A 168 14.15 20.12 1.79
CA ASN A 168 12.76 20.52 2.07
C ASN A 168 12.07 21.24 0.89
N GLN A 169 12.36 20.79 -0.34
CA GLN A 169 11.67 21.28 -1.53
C GLN A 169 10.24 20.75 -1.57
N ILE A 170 9.27 21.66 -1.74
CA ILE A 170 7.87 21.29 -1.94
C ILE A 170 7.73 20.77 -3.37
N HIS A 171 7.49 19.46 -3.51
CA HIS A 171 7.20 18.85 -4.80
C HIS A 171 5.77 19.19 -5.22
N LEU A 172 5.66 19.95 -6.32
CA LEU A 172 4.37 20.28 -6.90
C LEU A 172 3.87 19.10 -7.72
N ILE A 173 2.67 18.60 -7.43
CA ILE A 173 2.08 17.46 -8.16
C ILE A 173 1.97 17.72 -9.67
N SER A 174 1.86 18.99 -10.05
CA SER A 174 1.85 19.48 -11.43
C SER A 174 3.12 19.16 -12.22
N GLN A 175 4.24 18.88 -11.56
CA GLN A 175 5.46 18.36 -12.19
C GLN A 175 5.23 17.02 -12.89
N LEU A 176 4.26 16.23 -12.41
CA LEU A 176 3.84 14.98 -13.05
C LEU A 176 2.56 15.17 -13.86
N ALA A 177 1.53 15.73 -13.23
CA ALA A 177 0.26 16.00 -13.89
C ALA A 177 -0.52 17.12 -13.18
N TYR A 178 -1.23 17.94 -13.96
CA TYR A 178 -2.12 18.95 -13.39
C TYR A 178 -3.38 18.30 -12.79
N PRO A 179 -3.79 18.68 -11.56
CA PRO A 179 -4.97 18.10 -10.89
C PRO A 179 -6.29 18.20 -11.67
N ASP A 180 -6.45 19.21 -12.52
CA ASP A 180 -7.65 19.42 -13.34
C ASP A 180 -7.65 18.62 -14.66
N ALA A 181 -6.59 17.87 -14.95
CA ALA A 181 -6.48 17.09 -16.17
C ALA A 181 -7.58 16.04 -16.28
N ARG A 182 -8.07 15.82 -17.50
CA ARG A 182 -8.90 14.63 -17.80
C ARG A 182 -8.08 13.39 -17.50
N GLN A 183 -8.68 12.41 -16.83
CA GLN A 183 -8.01 11.17 -16.39
C GLN A 183 -6.73 11.47 -15.60
N PHE A 184 -6.83 12.38 -14.62
CA PHE A 184 -5.71 12.81 -13.79
C PHE A 184 -4.93 11.63 -13.19
N ILE A 185 -5.59 10.67 -12.53
CA ILE A 185 -4.92 9.54 -11.87
C ILE A 185 -4.17 8.65 -12.88
N PRO A 186 -4.78 8.13 -13.96
CA PRO A 186 -4.04 7.36 -14.97
C PRO A 186 -2.83 8.11 -15.54
N ARG A 187 -2.97 9.41 -15.81
CA ARG A 187 -1.89 10.25 -16.32
C ARG A 187 -0.77 10.41 -15.28
N LEU A 188 -1.13 10.63 -14.02
CA LEU A 188 -0.19 10.75 -12.91
C LEU A 188 0.64 9.46 -12.74
N ILE A 189 -0.01 8.29 -12.79
CA ILE A 189 0.66 6.99 -12.72
C ILE A 189 1.61 6.78 -13.90
N ARG A 190 1.18 7.13 -15.12
CA ARG A 190 2.03 7.04 -16.30
C ARG A 190 3.28 7.91 -16.17
N CYS A 191 3.11 9.19 -15.86
CA CYS A 191 4.23 10.13 -15.71
C CYS A 191 5.14 9.78 -14.53
N ALA A 192 4.60 9.25 -13.42
CA ALA A 192 5.41 8.72 -12.33
C ALA A 192 6.29 7.55 -12.79
N GLY A 193 5.73 6.64 -13.59
CA GLY A 193 6.49 5.53 -14.14
C GLY A 193 7.54 5.93 -15.18
N GLU A 194 7.29 6.97 -15.98
CA GLU A 194 8.28 7.61 -16.87
C GLU A 194 9.42 8.25 -16.08
N ALA A 195 9.11 8.84 -14.92
CA ALA A 195 10.08 9.38 -13.97
C ALA A 195 10.77 8.31 -13.09
N ALA A 196 10.54 7.02 -13.36
CA ALA A 196 11.07 5.89 -12.59
C ALA A 196 10.73 5.93 -11.08
N LEU A 197 9.59 6.53 -10.72
CA LEU A 197 9.09 6.57 -9.35
C LEU A 197 8.25 5.34 -9.05
N THR A 198 8.56 4.65 -7.95
CA THR A 198 7.69 3.61 -7.41
C THR A 198 6.46 4.21 -6.72
N LEU A 199 5.39 3.45 -6.57
CA LEU A 199 4.16 3.91 -5.91
C LEU A 199 4.42 4.39 -4.46
N PRO A 200 5.21 3.69 -3.60
CA PRO A 200 5.55 4.21 -2.28
C PRO A 200 6.35 5.52 -2.34
N GLN A 201 7.31 5.63 -3.26
CA GLN A 201 8.08 6.87 -3.44
C GLN A 201 7.18 8.04 -3.87
N LEU A 202 6.23 7.79 -4.79
CA LEU A 202 5.25 8.79 -5.21
C LEU A 202 4.43 9.29 -4.03
N LEU A 203 3.93 8.38 -3.19
CA LEU A 203 3.14 8.74 -2.01
C LEU A 203 3.96 9.56 -1.00
N THR A 204 5.22 9.18 -0.75
CA THR A 204 6.09 9.89 0.19
C THR A 204 6.53 11.26 -0.35
N MET A 205 7.03 11.30 -1.59
CA MET A 205 7.61 12.50 -2.20
C MET A 205 6.56 13.62 -2.39
N TYR A 206 5.33 13.24 -2.73
CA TYR A 206 4.24 14.19 -2.93
C TYR A 206 3.30 14.28 -1.71
N ALA A 207 3.68 13.74 -0.56
CA ALA A 207 2.89 13.79 0.68
C ALA A 207 1.40 13.38 0.47
N VAL A 208 1.20 12.24 -0.18
CA VAL A 208 -0.14 11.66 -0.40
C VAL A 208 -0.55 10.86 0.84
N ASP A 209 -1.67 11.24 1.44
CA ASP A 209 -2.32 10.49 2.51
C ASP A 209 -2.99 9.23 1.91
N GLN A 210 -2.50 8.07 2.32
CA GLN A 210 -2.95 6.75 1.83
C GLN A 210 -4.41 6.45 2.18
N ASP A 211 -4.92 7.07 3.25
CA ASP A 211 -6.29 6.87 3.73
C ASP A 211 -7.26 7.92 3.16
N SER A 212 -6.75 8.93 2.45
CA SER A 212 -7.60 9.91 1.77
C SER A 212 -8.32 9.26 0.57
N PRO A 213 -9.51 9.76 0.17
CA PRO A 213 -10.19 9.30 -1.05
C PRO A 213 -9.30 9.36 -2.30
N PHE A 214 -8.47 10.40 -2.42
CA PHE A 214 -7.48 10.49 -3.50
C PHE A 214 -6.41 9.40 -3.40
N GLY A 215 -5.83 9.20 -2.22
CA GLY A 215 -4.79 8.20 -1.99
C GLY A 215 -5.28 6.79 -2.30
N ILE A 216 -6.48 6.44 -1.86
CA ILE A 216 -7.11 5.14 -2.16
C ILE A 216 -7.29 4.97 -3.68
N ALA A 217 -7.81 5.98 -4.37
CA ALA A 217 -8.00 5.94 -5.81
C ALA A 217 -6.65 5.82 -6.57
N LEU A 218 -5.63 6.56 -6.13
CA LEU A 218 -4.28 6.53 -6.71
C LEU A 218 -3.62 5.16 -6.50
N ILE A 219 -3.69 4.61 -5.29
CA ILE A 219 -3.12 3.30 -4.97
C ILE A 219 -3.82 2.21 -5.77
N THR A 220 -5.15 2.25 -5.83
CA THR A 220 -5.94 1.26 -6.59
C THR A 220 -5.58 1.31 -8.07
N GLU A 221 -5.57 2.50 -8.68
CA GLU A 221 -5.20 2.66 -10.08
C GLU A 221 -3.74 2.27 -10.34
N GLY A 222 -2.81 2.62 -9.45
CA GLY A 222 -1.41 2.22 -9.55
C GLY A 222 -1.24 0.70 -9.49
N LEU A 223 -1.94 0.03 -8.56
CA LEU A 223 -1.95 -1.42 -8.49
C LEU A 223 -2.62 -2.07 -9.69
N MET A 224 -3.56 -1.38 -10.37
CA MET A 224 -4.26 -1.83 -11.59
C MET A 224 -3.63 -1.35 -12.90
N SER A 225 -2.58 -0.53 -12.86
CA SER A 225 -1.86 -0.04 -14.04
C SER A 225 -0.96 -1.09 -14.69
N GLU A 226 -0.94 -1.15 -16.02
CA GLU A 226 -0.03 -2.02 -16.77
C GLU A 226 1.46 -1.68 -16.57
N ASN A 227 1.76 -0.50 -16.04
CA ASN A 227 3.12 -0.08 -15.80
C ASN A 227 3.76 -0.82 -14.62
N ALA A 228 4.61 -1.81 -14.91
CA ALA A 228 5.28 -2.59 -13.87
C ALA A 228 6.33 -1.78 -13.08
N SER A 229 6.82 -0.64 -13.59
CA SER A 229 7.88 0.14 -12.94
C SER A 229 7.45 0.76 -11.61
N ILE A 230 6.14 0.96 -11.41
CA ILE A 230 5.59 1.56 -10.20
C ILE A 230 5.36 0.56 -9.06
N LEU A 231 5.36 -0.74 -9.33
CA LEU A 231 5.04 -1.80 -8.37
C LEU A 231 6.13 -2.12 -7.32
N PRO A 232 7.45 -1.95 -7.57
CA PRO A 232 8.45 -2.28 -6.58
C PRO A 232 8.18 -1.60 -5.23
N GLY A 233 8.17 -2.40 -4.16
CA GLY A 233 7.88 -1.91 -2.80
C GLY A 233 6.38 -1.77 -2.46
N ALA A 234 5.47 -1.76 -3.44
CA ALA A 234 4.04 -1.51 -3.18
C ALA A 234 3.22 -2.74 -2.71
N HIS A 235 3.88 -3.89 -2.50
CA HIS A 235 3.26 -5.12 -1.99
C HIS A 235 2.48 -4.95 -0.68
N THR A 236 2.94 -4.11 0.26
CA THR A 236 2.21 -3.83 1.51
C THR A 236 0.92 -3.06 1.26
N LEU A 237 0.94 -2.11 0.31
CA LEU A 237 -0.22 -1.34 -0.12
C LEU A 237 -1.27 -2.26 -0.74
N LEU A 238 -0.86 -3.22 -1.59
CA LEU A 238 -1.78 -4.25 -2.11
C LEU A 238 -2.52 -4.95 -0.97
N GLY A 239 -1.79 -5.40 0.06
CA GLY A 239 -2.42 -6.11 1.17
C GLY A 239 -3.40 -5.25 1.97
N GLN A 240 -3.10 -3.97 2.16
CA GLN A 240 -4.02 -3.04 2.81
C GLN A 240 -5.25 -2.77 1.95
N THR A 241 -5.07 -2.59 0.63
CA THR A 241 -6.16 -2.38 -0.32
C THR A 241 -7.09 -3.59 -0.40
N LEU A 242 -6.54 -4.81 -0.55
CA LEU A 242 -7.33 -6.04 -0.65
C LEU A 242 -8.23 -6.25 0.58
N ARG A 243 -7.74 -5.96 1.78
CA ARG A 243 -8.53 -6.08 3.03
C ARG A 243 -9.72 -5.12 3.11
N ARG A 244 -9.69 -4.02 2.36
CA ARG A 244 -10.75 -2.99 2.36
C ARG A 244 -11.77 -3.18 1.22
N LEU A 245 -11.41 -3.96 0.20
CA LEU A 245 -12.25 -4.17 -0.98
C LEU A 245 -13.31 -5.24 -0.76
N SER A 246 -14.44 -5.15 -1.48
CA SER A 246 -15.41 -6.24 -1.53
C SER A 246 -14.84 -7.45 -2.29
N PRO A 247 -15.35 -8.68 -2.06
CA PRO A 247 -14.84 -9.89 -2.70
C PRO A 247 -14.72 -9.79 -4.23
N ASP A 248 -15.71 -9.19 -4.90
CA ASP A 248 -15.69 -9.02 -6.36
C ASP A 248 -14.51 -8.17 -6.84
N HIS A 249 -14.23 -7.07 -6.14
CA HIS A 249 -13.11 -6.19 -6.46
C HIS A 249 -11.77 -6.83 -6.10
N GLN A 250 -11.71 -7.62 -5.02
CA GLN A 250 -10.52 -8.43 -4.70
C GLN A 250 -10.19 -9.40 -5.83
N ILE A 251 -11.19 -10.16 -6.31
CA ILE A 251 -11.03 -11.13 -7.40
C ILE A 251 -10.57 -10.42 -8.69
N ALA A 252 -11.19 -9.29 -9.04
CA ALA A 252 -10.81 -8.51 -10.22
C ALA A 252 -9.34 -8.05 -10.14
N MET A 253 -8.91 -7.55 -8.97
CA MET A 253 -7.54 -7.09 -8.75
C MET A 253 -6.54 -8.25 -8.80
N LEU A 254 -6.84 -9.39 -8.17
CA LEU A 254 -6.00 -10.58 -8.21
C LEU A 254 -5.89 -11.15 -9.63
N HIS A 255 -7.00 -11.27 -10.34
CA HIS A 255 -7.01 -11.72 -11.73
C HIS A 255 -6.14 -10.81 -12.61
N HIS A 256 -6.29 -9.50 -12.44
CA HIS A 256 -5.48 -8.52 -13.16
C HIS A 256 -3.99 -8.71 -12.85
N PHE A 257 -3.61 -8.82 -11.57
CA PHE A 257 -2.22 -9.07 -11.16
C PHE A 257 -1.65 -10.35 -11.76
N PHE A 258 -2.37 -11.48 -11.69
CA PHE A 258 -1.90 -12.77 -12.23
C PHE A 258 -1.77 -12.77 -13.75
N SER A 259 -2.60 -12.00 -14.44
CA SER A 259 -2.54 -11.89 -15.91
C SER A 259 -1.33 -11.11 -16.44
N ARG A 260 -0.64 -10.33 -15.58
CA ARG A 260 0.50 -9.50 -15.99
C ARG A 260 1.75 -10.32 -16.26
N LYS A 261 2.35 -10.08 -17.43
CA LYS A 261 3.57 -10.78 -17.88
C LYS A 261 4.86 -10.04 -17.50
N ASN A 262 4.87 -8.71 -17.52
CA ASN A 262 6.10 -7.90 -17.44
C ASN A 262 6.51 -7.47 -16.02
N ILE A 263 6.21 -8.29 -15.01
CA ILE A 263 6.62 -8.01 -13.61
C ILE A 263 7.90 -8.80 -13.30
N PRO A 264 8.98 -8.16 -12.83
CA PRO A 264 10.18 -8.86 -12.41
C PRO A 264 9.88 -9.91 -11.34
N ASP A 265 10.51 -11.09 -11.41
CA ASP A 265 10.21 -12.22 -10.52
C ASP A 265 10.41 -11.89 -9.04
N SER A 266 11.43 -11.09 -8.72
CA SER A 266 11.67 -10.62 -7.34
C SER A 266 10.54 -9.76 -6.79
N VAL A 267 9.92 -8.93 -7.64
CA VAL A 267 8.74 -8.12 -7.28
C VAL A 267 7.52 -9.02 -7.19
N ARG A 268 7.28 -9.87 -8.19
CA ARG A 268 6.16 -10.82 -8.21
C ARG A 268 6.14 -11.70 -6.96
N ASN A 269 7.30 -12.21 -6.55
CA ASN A 269 7.43 -13.03 -5.35
C ASN A 269 6.98 -12.31 -4.07
N ARG A 270 7.32 -11.03 -3.89
CA ARG A 270 6.87 -10.25 -2.72
C ARG A 270 5.35 -10.06 -2.69
N TYR A 271 4.73 -9.89 -3.86
CA TYR A 271 3.29 -9.80 -3.98
C TYR A 271 2.62 -11.13 -3.67
N HIS A 272 3.14 -12.25 -4.20
CA HIS A 272 2.63 -13.57 -3.87
C HIS A 272 2.73 -13.88 -2.37
N GLN A 273 3.83 -13.52 -1.71
CA GLN A 273 3.96 -13.63 -0.25
C GLN A 273 2.87 -12.86 0.49
N GLN A 274 2.53 -11.65 0.01
CA GLN A 274 1.47 -10.86 0.63
C GLN A 274 0.09 -11.48 0.40
N ILE A 275 -0.18 -12.00 -0.80
CA ILE A 275 -1.43 -12.71 -1.11
C ILE A 275 -1.57 -13.95 -0.22
N TYR A 276 -0.50 -14.74 -0.07
CA TYR A 276 -0.48 -15.93 0.79
C TYR A 276 -0.73 -15.58 2.26
N ARG A 277 -0.22 -14.45 2.76
CA ARG A 277 -0.51 -13.98 4.13
C ARG A 277 -1.97 -13.61 4.37
N ILE A 278 -2.72 -13.28 3.31
CA ILE A 278 -4.12 -12.83 3.41
C ILE A 278 -5.06 -14.01 3.20
N TYR A 279 -4.82 -14.84 2.18
CA TYR A 279 -5.74 -15.90 1.75
C TYR A 279 -5.19 -17.32 1.91
N GLY A 280 -3.95 -17.48 2.37
CA GLY A 280 -3.32 -18.79 2.53
C GLY A 280 -3.09 -19.53 1.20
N GLN A 281 -3.08 -20.85 1.29
CA GLN A 281 -2.98 -21.75 0.13
C GLN A 281 -4.32 -21.79 -0.62
N PRO A 282 -4.32 -21.92 -1.95
CA PRO A 282 -5.56 -22.05 -2.71
C PRO A 282 -6.36 -23.28 -2.30
N ASP A 283 -7.57 -23.03 -1.80
CA ASP A 283 -8.56 -24.01 -1.37
C ASP A 283 -9.90 -23.72 -2.07
N ASP A 284 -10.60 -24.75 -2.50
CA ASP A 284 -11.91 -24.61 -3.16
C ASP A 284 -13.01 -24.20 -2.17
N ALA A 285 -12.80 -24.36 -0.86
CA ALA A 285 -13.69 -23.85 0.16
C ALA A 285 -13.60 -22.32 0.37
N ASP A 286 -12.49 -21.69 -0.05
CA ASP A 286 -12.31 -20.25 0.12
C ASP A 286 -13.11 -19.46 -0.94
N PRO A 287 -13.88 -18.43 -0.53
CA PRO A 287 -14.77 -17.69 -1.42
C PRO A 287 -14.05 -16.85 -2.48
N ILE A 288 -12.78 -16.51 -2.27
CA ILE A 288 -11.95 -15.78 -3.22
C ILE A 288 -11.29 -16.76 -4.18
N TRP A 289 -10.69 -17.84 -3.68
CA TRP A 289 -10.02 -18.83 -4.53
C TRP A 289 -10.99 -19.56 -5.45
N SER A 290 -12.14 -20.01 -4.93
CA SER A 290 -13.17 -20.71 -5.73
C SER A 290 -13.66 -19.92 -6.94
N ARG A 291 -13.69 -18.58 -6.84
CA ARG A 291 -14.15 -17.66 -7.89
C ARG A 291 -13.05 -17.20 -8.83
N LEU A 292 -11.77 -17.46 -8.52
CA LEU A 292 -10.65 -17.17 -9.41
C LEU A 292 -10.54 -18.18 -10.56
N LYS A 293 -10.05 -17.71 -11.71
CA LYS A 293 -9.83 -18.55 -12.89
C LYS A 293 -8.88 -19.69 -12.55
N GLN A 294 -9.17 -20.90 -13.06
CA GLN A 294 -8.36 -22.09 -12.77
C GLN A 294 -6.89 -21.92 -13.15
N LYS A 295 -6.58 -21.18 -14.23
CA LYS A 295 -5.22 -20.86 -14.63
C LYS A 295 -4.46 -20.08 -13.55
N ASP A 296 -5.09 -19.07 -12.96
CA ASP A 296 -4.47 -18.20 -11.95
C ASP A 296 -4.26 -18.98 -10.65
N ARG A 297 -5.27 -19.78 -10.26
CA ARG A 297 -5.15 -20.72 -9.13
C ARG A 297 -3.97 -21.67 -9.31
N ARG A 298 -3.85 -22.34 -10.46
CA ARG A 298 -2.75 -23.26 -10.74
C ARG A 298 -1.39 -22.57 -10.71
N ALA A 299 -1.29 -21.36 -11.26
CA ALA A 299 -0.05 -20.59 -11.20
C ALA A 299 0.35 -20.23 -9.76
N PHE A 300 -0.62 -19.84 -8.93
CA PHE A 300 -0.34 -19.54 -7.52
C PHE A 300 -0.05 -20.80 -6.70
N GLN A 301 -0.78 -21.90 -6.91
CA GLN A 301 -0.48 -23.21 -6.29
C GLN A 301 0.94 -23.67 -6.62
N HIS A 302 1.36 -23.49 -7.88
CA HIS A 302 2.72 -23.79 -8.29
C HIS A 302 3.75 -22.96 -7.50
N TRP A 303 3.52 -21.65 -7.39
CA TRP A 303 4.36 -20.77 -6.58
C TRP A 303 4.37 -21.18 -5.10
N VAL A 304 3.23 -21.57 -4.52
CA VAL A 304 3.17 -22.04 -3.12
C VAL A 304 4.04 -23.28 -2.93
N ARG A 305 3.98 -24.27 -3.84
CA ARG A 305 4.85 -25.47 -3.78
C ARG A 305 6.33 -25.08 -3.82
N GLU A 306 6.72 -24.23 -4.74
CA GLU A 306 8.12 -23.76 -4.87
C GLU A 306 8.57 -22.99 -3.63
N ALA A 307 7.71 -22.13 -3.09
CA ALA A 307 7.98 -21.38 -1.87
C ALA A 307 8.12 -22.29 -0.64
N THR A 308 7.29 -23.33 -0.54
CA THR A 308 7.37 -24.33 0.54
C THR A 308 8.71 -25.09 0.49
N ILE A 309 9.09 -25.57 -0.69
CA ILE A 309 10.37 -26.27 -0.90
C ILE A 309 11.55 -25.33 -0.58
N GLY A 310 11.52 -24.11 -1.11
CA GLY A 310 12.58 -23.11 -0.88
C GLY A 310 12.71 -22.71 0.60
N SER A 311 11.58 -22.57 1.30
CA SER A 311 11.55 -22.29 2.74
C SER A 311 12.09 -23.46 3.56
N HIS A 312 11.68 -24.69 3.22
CA HIS A 312 12.16 -25.90 3.88
C HIS A 312 13.68 -26.09 3.71
N CYS A 313 14.18 -25.88 2.49
CA CYS A 313 15.58 -26.04 2.14
C CYS A 313 16.42 -24.77 2.36
N ARG A 314 15.98 -23.82 3.20
CA ARG A 314 16.64 -22.50 3.36
C ARG A 314 18.11 -22.59 3.77
N GLN A 315 18.47 -23.60 4.55
CA GLN A 315 19.85 -23.84 5.01
C GLN A 315 20.73 -24.52 3.95
N ARG A 316 20.12 -25.13 2.91
CA ARG A 316 20.82 -25.83 1.82
C ARG A 316 20.25 -25.36 0.47
N PRO A 317 20.66 -24.17 -0.02
CA PRO A 317 20.10 -23.60 -1.23
C PRO A 317 20.34 -24.46 -2.48
N ASP A 318 21.40 -25.27 -2.51
CA ASP A 318 21.68 -26.17 -3.64
C ASP A 318 20.66 -27.31 -3.75
N LYS A 319 20.17 -27.80 -2.61
CA LYS A 319 19.08 -28.79 -2.55
C LYS A 319 17.77 -28.19 -3.06
N ALA A 320 17.47 -26.96 -2.63
CA ALA A 320 16.34 -26.20 -3.15
C ALA A 320 16.42 -26.03 -4.67
N ARG A 321 17.59 -25.62 -5.19
CA ARG A 321 17.83 -25.47 -6.64
C ARG A 321 17.60 -26.78 -7.39
N LEU A 322 18.05 -27.91 -6.83
CA LEU A 322 17.83 -29.23 -7.44
C LEU A 322 16.34 -29.53 -7.55
N TYR A 323 15.56 -29.39 -6.46
CA TYR A 323 14.12 -29.65 -6.50
C TYR A 323 13.38 -28.68 -7.41
N LEU A 324 13.71 -27.39 -7.35
CA LEU A 324 13.08 -26.36 -8.17
C LEU A 324 13.38 -26.53 -9.67
N LYS A 325 14.53 -27.14 -10.04
CA LYS A 325 14.82 -27.52 -11.43
C LYS A 325 13.79 -28.51 -11.99
N TYR A 326 13.19 -29.33 -11.13
CA TYR A 326 12.18 -30.33 -11.49
C TYR A 326 10.77 -29.93 -11.00
N SER A 327 10.53 -28.66 -10.66
CA SER A 327 9.28 -28.21 -10.05
C SER A 327 8.03 -28.49 -10.88
N GLN A 328 8.16 -28.54 -12.21
CA GLN A 328 7.09 -28.91 -13.14
C GLN A 328 6.61 -30.36 -13.00
N PHE A 329 7.43 -31.26 -12.46
CA PHE A 329 7.09 -32.67 -12.24
C PHE A 329 6.59 -32.94 -10.82
N ILE A 330 6.70 -31.96 -9.91
CA ILE A 330 6.21 -32.08 -8.54
C ILE A 330 4.70 -31.90 -8.54
N GLN A 331 3.98 -32.96 -8.17
CA GLN A 331 2.52 -32.97 -8.08
C GLN A 331 2.05 -32.19 -6.86
N THR A 332 2.55 -32.58 -5.67
CA THR A 332 2.17 -32.01 -4.38
C THR A 332 3.35 -32.00 -3.42
N VAL A 333 3.21 -31.21 -2.36
CA VAL A 333 4.19 -31.07 -1.28
C VAL A 333 3.42 -31.06 0.03
N GLU A 334 3.84 -31.89 0.99
CA GLU A 334 3.15 -32.09 2.27
C GLU A 334 4.16 -32.09 3.42
N HIS A 335 3.78 -31.55 4.57
CA HIS A 335 4.58 -31.69 5.79
C HIS A 335 4.15 -32.97 6.50
N TRP A 336 5.07 -33.92 6.64
CA TRP A 336 4.85 -35.10 7.48
C TRP A 336 4.90 -34.73 8.97
N ASP A 337 5.87 -33.88 9.33
CA ASP A 337 6.04 -33.30 10.65
C ASP A 337 6.65 -31.87 10.54
N GLN A 338 7.12 -31.29 11.65
CA GLN A 338 7.70 -29.94 11.67
C GLN A 338 9.00 -29.81 10.87
N ASP A 339 9.72 -30.92 10.68
CA ASP A 339 11.06 -30.98 10.12
C ASP A 339 11.14 -31.77 8.81
N THR A 340 10.10 -32.52 8.45
CA THR A 340 10.08 -33.43 7.32
C THR A 340 9.07 -33.00 6.26
N LEU A 341 9.55 -32.81 5.03
CA LEU A 341 8.75 -32.47 3.86
C LEU A 341 8.69 -33.64 2.88
N LEU A 342 7.49 -34.03 2.49
CA LEU A 342 7.24 -34.99 1.44
C LEU A 342 7.04 -34.25 0.12
N ILE A 343 7.78 -34.64 -0.91
CA ILE A 343 7.73 -34.08 -2.25
C ILE A 343 7.27 -35.19 -3.19
N HIS A 344 6.04 -35.09 -3.69
CA HIS A 344 5.41 -36.13 -4.51
C HIS A 344 5.66 -35.89 -5.99
N PHE A 345 6.16 -36.92 -6.65
CA PHE A 345 6.27 -37.05 -8.11
C PHE A 345 5.28 -38.12 -8.59
N PRO A 346 5.05 -38.27 -9.91
CA PRO A 346 4.06 -39.21 -10.42
C PRO A 346 4.23 -40.66 -9.95
N ASP A 347 5.46 -41.14 -9.86
CA ASP A 347 5.76 -42.55 -9.59
C ASP A 347 6.56 -42.77 -8.29
N PHE A 348 6.89 -41.70 -7.56
CA PHE A 348 7.70 -41.77 -6.37
C PHE A 348 7.51 -40.54 -5.49
N LEU A 349 7.97 -40.60 -4.24
CA LEU A 349 8.09 -39.43 -3.38
C LEU A 349 9.50 -39.31 -2.80
N ILE A 350 9.88 -38.08 -2.44
CA ILE A 350 11.12 -37.78 -1.73
C ILE A 350 10.74 -37.24 -0.36
N ALA A 351 11.26 -37.84 0.71
CA ALA A 351 11.19 -37.27 2.05
C ALA A 351 12.48 -36.48 2.34
N ASP A 352 12.33 -35.20 2.64
CA ASP A 352 13.40 -34.27 2.98
C ASP A 352 13.33 -33.89 4.45
N SER A 353 14.46 -33.84 5.16
CA SER A 353 14.48 -33.46 6.58
C SER A 353 15.37 -32.24 6.83
N ARG A 354 14.85 -31.28 7.60
CA ARG A 354 15.61 -30.15 8.14
C ARG A 354 16.66 -30.57 9.16
N ILE A 355 16.38 -31.62 9.93
CA ILE A 355 17.32 -32.16 10.93
C ILE A 355 18.51 -32.83 10.23
N ARG A 356 18.25 -33.50 9.09
CA ARG A 356 19.28 -34.16 8.27
C ARG A 356 19.39 -33.47 6.90
N PRO A 357 19.90 -32.23 6.86
CA PRO A 357 19.83 -31.39 5.66
C PRO A 357 20.60 -31.97 4.46
N ASP A 358 21.62 -32.80 4.73
CA ASP A 358 22.47 -33.44 3.72
C ASP A 358 21.86 -34.69 3.07
N GLN A 359 20.69 -35.15 3.54
CA GLN A 359 20.07 -36.38 3.04
C GLN A 359 18.61 -36.15 2.65
N ALA A 360 18.16 -36.92 1.68
CA ALA A 360 16.75 -37.06 1.31
C ALA A 360 16.52 -38.53 0.96
N VAL A 361 15.34 -39.05 1.29
CA VAL A 361 15.03 -40.48 1.14
C VAL A 361 14.04 -40.65 0.00
N TYR A 362 14.39 -41.50 -0.96
CA TYR A 362 13.53 -41.88 -2.07
C TYR A 362 12.59 -43.01 -1.65
N TYR A 363 11.31 -42.86 -1.98
CA TYR A 363 10.27 -43.87 -1.77
C TYR A 363 9.58 -44.18 -3.10
N PRO A 364 9.56 -45.45 -3.54
CA PRO A 364 8.93 -45.86 -4.81
C PRO A 364 7.39 -45.96 -4.74
N GLN A 365 6.77 -45.70 -3.59
CA GLN A 365 5.32 -45.79 -3.38
C GLN A 365 4.79 -44.51 -2.70
N SER A 366 3.51 -44.22 -2.92
CA SER A 366 2.84 -42.96 -2.57
C SER A 366 2.65 -42.71 -1.08
N GLU A 367 2.81 -43.72 -0.22
CA GLU A 367 2.65 -43.61 1.23
C GLU A 367 3.93 -44.09 1.94
N PRO A 368 4.66 -43.21 2.63
CA PRO A 368 5.84 -43.61 3.38
C PRO A 368 5.40 -44.24 4.71
N ASN A 369 5.73 -45.51 4.95
CA ASN A 369 5.39 -46.18 6.21
C ASN A 369 6.02 -45.48 7.44
N GLN A 370 7.26 -44.98 7.33
CA GLN A 370 7.96 -44.14 8.32
C GLN A 370 9.15 -43.39 7.66
N PRO A 371 9.02 -42.10 7.29
CA PRO A 371 10.16 -41.32 6.83
C PRO A 371 11.14 -41.10 7.99
N PHE A 372 12.39 -41.54 7.82
CA PHE A 372 13.48 -41.43 8.81
C PHE A 372 13.32 -42.23 10.12
N ALA A 373 12.57 -43.35 10.12
CA ALA A 373 12.59 -44.33 11.21
C ALA A 373 14.02 -44.56 11.70
N GLN A 374 14.22 -44.55 13.02
CA GLN A 374 15.52 -44.65 13.68
C GLN A 374 16.37 -45.72 12.99
N ILE A 375 17.35 -45.29 12.19
CA ILE A 375 18.35 -46.21 11.66
C ILE A 375 19.09 -46.73 12.89
N PRO A 376 19.06 -48.04 13.18
CA PRO A 376 19.74 -48.58 14.33
C PRO A 376 21.24 -48.42 14.08
N ASN A 377 21.84 -47.50 14.83
CA ASN A 377 23.27 -47.35 15.07
C ASN A 377 24.14 -47.06 13.81
N PRO A 378 24.74 -45.86 13.67
CA PRO A 378 25.60 -45.51 12.51
C PRO A 378 26.90 -46.34 12.41
N ASN A 379 27.20 -47.19 13.39
CA ASN A 379 28.39 -48.06 13.41
C ASN A 379 28.17 -49.46 12.81
N ARG A 380 27.10 -49.69 12.03
CA ARG A 380 26.78 -51.03 11.47
C ARG A 380 26.65 -51.11 9.96
N PHE A 381 27.06 -50.08 9.23
CA PHE A 381 27.14 -50.16 7.77
C PHE A 381 28.57 -50.48 7.36
N ASP A 382 28.83 -51.77 7.15
CA ASP A 382 29.98 -52.21 6.38
C ASP A 382 29.68 -51.91 4.90
N PRO A 383 30.43 -51.01 4.24
CA PRO A 383 30.22 -50.69 2.83
C PRO A 383 30.48 -51.88 1.88
N THR A 384 30.92 -53.03 2.40
CA THR A 384 31.13 -54.27 1.65
C THR A 384 30.04 -55.33 1.86
N ASP A 385 28.98 -55.04 2.64
CA ASP A 385 27.87 -55.97 2.86
C ASP A 385 27.02 -56.15 1.59
N PRO A 386 26.96 -57.36 0.98
CA PRO A 386 26.19 -57.62 -0.24
C PRO A 386 24.67 -57.53 -0.05
N ALA A 387 24.17 -57.44 1.19
CA ALA A 387 22.76 -57.23 1.49
C ALA A 387 22.32 -55.76 1.47
N VAL A 388 23.27 -54.81 1.42
CA VAL A 388 22.99 -53.37 1.34
C VAL A 388 22.94 -52.96 -0.14
N PRO A 389 21.77 -52.55 -0.69
CA PRO A 389 21.69 -52.18 -2.09
C PRO A 389 22.48 -50.89 -2.36
N LEU A 390 23.72 -51.05 -2.86
CA LEU A 390 24.56 -49.98 -3.37
C LEU A 390 23.96 -49.44 -4.68
N ARG A 391 23.02 -48.49 -4.59
CA ARG A 391 22.61 -47.72 -5.77
C ARG A 391 23.48 -46.48 -5.88
N HIS A 392 24.45 -46.53 -6.78
CA HIS A 392 25.15 -45.33 -7.24
C HIS A 392 24.15 -44.43 -7.97
N VAL A 393 24.22 -43.12 -7.69
CA VAL A 393 23.41 -42.06 -8.31
C VAL A 393 23.44 -42.09 -9.86
N ALA A 394 24.47 -42.74 -10.44
CA ALA A 394 24.58 -42.95 -11.88
C ALA A 394 23.49 -43.84 -12.49
N ASP A 395 22.89 -44.76 -11.72
CA ASP A 395 21.85 -45.67 -12.21
C ASP A 395 20.43 -45.05 -12.21
N ALA A 396 20.24 -43.90 -11.57
CA ALA A 396 18.96 -43.19 -11.54
C ALA A 396 18.70 -42.35 -12.81
N ILE A 397 19.71 -42.16 -13.67
CA ILE A 397 19.64 -41.27 -14.85
C ILE A 397 19.34 -42.03 -16.16
N ARG A 398 19.16 -43.35 -16.12
CA ARG A 398 18.71 -44.12 -17.29
C ARG A 398 17.37 -44.79 -17.05
N ARG A 399 16.29 -44.10 -17.44
CA ARG A 399 15.18 -44.64 -18.24
C ARG A 399 14.31 -43.52 -18.77
#